data_AF-A0A2R6LR83-F1
#
_entry.id   AF-A0A2R6LR83-F1
#
_cell.length_a   1.000
_cell.length_b   1.000
_cell.length_c   1.000
_cell.angle_alpha   90.00
_cell.angle_beta   90.00
_cell.angle_gamma   90.00
#
_symmetry.space_group_name_H-M   'P 1'
#
loop_
_entity.id
_entity.type
_entity.pdbx_description
1 polymer ?
#
loop_
_entity_poly.entity_id
_entity_poly.type
_entity_poly.pdbx_seq_one_letter_code
_entity_poly.pdbx_strand_id
1 'polypeptide(L)' 'MSEYEVHGRFQSRDGWQRFERTVEAPNENVAKERTYATVGSQHARNRRQIEIDEIAGAGA' A
#
# COMPACT_ATOMS: atom_id res chain seq x y z
N MET A 1 2.62 -17.43 6.48
CA MET A 1 2.57 -16.09 5.87
C MET A 1 2.47 -15.09 7.00
N SER A 2 2.92 -13.87 6.78
CA SER A 2 2.83 -12.80 7.77
C SER A 2 1.86 -11.73 7.29
N GLU A 3 1.25 -11.05 8.24
CA GLU A 3 0.39 -9.90 7.99
C GLU A 3 1.21 -8.62 8.12
N TYR A 4 0.99 -7.66 7.22
CA TYR A 4 1.66 -6.37 7.20
C TYR A 4 0.65 -5.24 7.15
N GLU A 5 0.83 -4.25 8.00
CA GLU A 5 0.10 -2.98 7.94
C GLU A 5 0.88 -2.01 7.06
N VAL A 6 0.21 -1.45 6.05
CA VAL A 6 0.80 -0.55 5.06
C VAL A 6 0.08 0.78 5.09
N HIS A 7 0.82 1.84 5.37
CA HIS A 7 0.32 3.21 5.31
C HIS A 7 0.94 3.95 4.13
N GLY A 8 0.15 4.80 3.50
CA GLY A 8 0.62 5.61 2.40
C GLY A 8 -0.41 6.60 1.91
N ARG A 9 -0.18 7.10 0.69
CA ARG A 9 -1.08 8.01 -0.01
C ARG A 9 -1.11 7.72 -1.50
N PHE A 10 -2.22 8.03 -2.14
CA PHE A 10 -2.35 8.00 -3.59
C PHE A 10 -2.90 9.33 -4.13
N GLN A 11 -2.59 9.63 -5.39
CA GLN A 11 -3.06 10.85 -6.03
C GLN A 11 -4.54 10.71 -6.44
N SER A 12 -5.43 11.34 -5.70
CA SER A 12 -6.85 11.49 -6.02
C SER A 12 -7.08 12.72 -6.92
N ARG A 13 -8.34 12.97 -7.29
CA ARG A 13 -8.75 14.13 -8.08
C ARG A 13 -8.45 15.45 -7.36
N ASP A 14 -8.64 15.48 -6.05
CA ASP A 14 -8.53 16.69 -5.22
C ASP A 14 -7.17 16.79 -4.49
N GLY A 15 -6.19 15.99 -4.90
CA GLY A 15 -4.85 15.95 -4.30
C GLY A 15 -4.51 14.58 -3.72
N TRP A 16 -3.55 14.54 -2.81
CA TRP A 16 -3.11 13.30 -2.18
C TRP A 16 -4.09 12.85 -1.10
N GLN A 17 -4.54 11.59 -1.19
CA GLN A 17 -5.41 10.95 -0.20
C GLN A 17 -4.67 9.82 0.50
N ARG A 18 -4.74 9.77 1.83
CA ARG A 18 -4.12 8.71 2.62
C ARG A 18 -4.89 7.40 2.51
N PHE A 19 -4.17 6.30 2.63
CA PHE A 19 -4.72 4.97 2.81
C PHE A 19 -3.98 4.23 3.92
N GLU A 20 -4.69 3.30 4.54
CA GLU A 20 -4.18 2.32 5.47
C GLU A 20 -4.74 0.96 5.03
N ARG A 21 -3.90 -0.06 5.02
CA ARG A 21 -4.33 -1.39 4.62
C ARG A 21 -3.46 -2.48 5.20
N THR A 22 -4.14 -3.55 5.60
CA THR A 22 -3.53 -4.82 5.96
C THR A 22 -3.38 -5.73 4.73
N VAL A 23 -2.18 -6.30 4.55
CA VAL A 23 -1.82 -7.18 3.43
C VAL A 23 -1.08 -8.41 3.95
N GLU A 24 -1.62 -9.59 3.67
CA GLU A 24 -0.87 -10.83 3.87
C GLU A 24 0.24 -10.95 2.81
N ALA A 25 1.45 -11.30 3.23
CA ALA A 25 2.57 -11.53 2.32
C ALA A 25 3.64 -12.46 2.95
N PRO A 26 4.48 -13.11 2.13
CA PRO A 26 5.64 -13.85 2.63
C PRO A 26 6.77 -12.95 3.18
N ASN A 27 6.82 -11.68 2.78
CA ASN A 27 7.80 -10.68 3.24
C ASN A 27 7.34 -9.26 2.89
N GLU A 28 8.02 -8.25 3.44
CA GLU A 28 7.73 -6.82 3.25
C GLU A 28 7.75 -6.39 1.76
N ASN A 29 8.71 -6.88 0.96
CA ASN A 29 8.79 -6.57 -0.46
C ASN A 29 7.54 -7.04 -1.22
N VAL A 30 7.05 -8.25 -0.91
CA VAL A 30 5.82 -8.76 -1.52
C VAL A 30 4.59 -8.00 -1.00
N ALA A 31 4.57 -7.58 0.26
CA ALA A 31 3.51 -6.71 0.79
C ALA A 31 3.45 -5.39 0.00
N LYS A 32 4.60 -4.74 -0.20
CA LYS A 32 4.74 -3.51 -0.99
C LYS A 32 4.19 -3.66 -2.42
N GLU A 33 4.59 -4.71 -3.12
CA GLU A 33 4.15 -4.96 -4.49
C GLU A 33 2.64 -5.24 -4.58
N ARG A 34 2.08 -5.99 -3.62
CA ARG A 34 0.64 -6.24 -3.51
C ARG A 34 -0.13 -4.95 -3.23
N THR A 35 0.40 -4.06 -2.40
CA THR A 35 -0.18 -2.74 -2.14
C THR A 35 -0.24 -1.93 -3.43
N TYR A 36 0.86 -1.83 -4.19
CA TYR A 36 0.84 -1.10 -5.47
C TYR A 36 -0.19 -1.67 -6.46
N ALA A 37 -0.27 -2.99 -6.60
CA ALA A 37 -1.24 -3.62 -7.49
C ALA A 37 -2.68 -3.34 -7.05
N THR A 38 -2.94 -3.42 -5.75
CA THR A 38 -4.29 -3.27 -5.20
C THR A 38 -4.76 -1.81 -5.22
N VAL A 39 -3.97 -0.89 -4.67
CA VAL A 39 -4.29 0.55 -4.66
C VAL A 39 -4.35 1.08 -6.10
N GLY A 40 -3.43 0.64 -6.96
CA GLY A 40 -3.40 1.05 -8.37
C GLY A 40 -4.63 0.61 -9.15
N SER A 41 -5.10 -0.63 -8.96
CA SER A 41 -6.31 -1.14 -9.63
C SER A 41 -7.60 -0.51 -9.11
N GLN A 42 -7.72 -0.29 -7.78
CA GLN A 42 -8.91 0.30 -7.19
C GLN A 42 -9.10 1.78 -7.53
N HIS A 43 -8.01 2.54 -7.69
CA HIS A 43 -8.05 3.99 -7.92
C HIS A 43 -7.60 4.41 -9.33
N ALA A 44 -7.35 3.43 -10.21
CA ALA A 44 -6.79 3.64 -11.55
C ALA A 44 -5.51 4.51 -11.52
N ARG A 45 -4.58 4.16 -10.63
CA ARG A 45 -3.32 4.89 -10.43
C ARG A 45 -2.12 4.04 -10.81
N ASN A 46 -1.14 4.69 -11.44
CA ASN A 46 0.16 4.06 -11.66
C ASN A 46 1.03 4.13 -10.39
N ARG A 47 2.14 3.39 -10.37
CA ARG A 47 3.05 3.34 -9.21
C ARG A 47 3.64 4.70 -8.80
N ARG A 48 3.76 5.65 -9.73
CA ARG A 48 4.30 7.00 -9.44
C ARG A 48 3.27 7.89 -8.75
N GLN A 49 2.00 7.50 -8.79
CA GLN A 49 0.88 8.21 -8.16
C GLN A 49 0.49 7.56 -6.82
N ILE A 50 1.36 6.71 -6.28
CA ILE A 50 1.18 6.01 -5.00
C ILE A 50 2.50 6.10 -4.25
N GLU A 51 2.45 6.63 -3.03
CA GLU A 51 3.59 6.69 -2.12
C GLU A 51 3.26 5.83 -0.90
N ILE A 52 4.18 4.92 -0.56
CA ILE A 52 4.09 4.10 0.65
C ILE A 52 5.00 4.77 1.67
N ASP A 53 4.43 5.18 2.78
CA ASP A 53 5.12 5.89 3.86
C ASP A 53 5.70 4.88 4.87
N GLU A 54 4.96 3.81 5.20
CA GLU A 54 5.36 2.81 6.19
C GLU A 54 4.84 1.40 5.84
N ILE A 55 5.64 0.38 6.18
CA ILE A 55 5.22 -1.02 6.21
C ILE A 55 5.68 -1.61 7.54
N ALA A 56 4.71 -1.98 8.39
CA ALA A 56 4.95 -2.64 9.67
C ALA A 56 4.49 -4.10 9.60
N GLY A 57 5.25 -5.03 10.17
CA GLY A 57 4.73 -6.37 10.42
C GLY A 57 3.66 -6.28 11.51
N ALA A 58 2.48 -6.86 11.30
CA ALA A 58 1.35 -6.80 12.23
C ALA A 58 1.55 -7.65 13.51
N GLY A 59 2.79 -7.78 13.98
CA GLY A 59 3.17 -8.61 15.12
C GLY A 59 4.55 -8.24 15.64
N ALA A 60 4.61 -7.14 16.39
CA ALA A 60 5.67 -6.83 17.36
C ALA A 60 5.07 -6.06 18.53
#